data_AF-A0AAV4VSX7-F1
#
_entry.id   AF-A0AAV4VSX7-F1
#
_cell.length_a   1.000
_cell.length_b   1.000
_cell.length_c   1.000
_cell.angle_alpha   90.00
_cell.angle_beta   90.00
_cell.angle_gamma   90.00
#
_symmetry.space_group_name_H-M   'P 1'
#
loop_
_entity.id
_entity.type
_entity.pdbx_description
1 polymer ?
#
loop_
_entity_poly.entity_id
_entity_poly.type
_entity_poly.pdbx_seq_one_letter_code
_entity_poly.pdbx_strand_id
1 'polypeptide(L)' 'MGKSDSEISDYKSKFTKAVKKVLPKRRLSILYGESTNPDGLIALLEYREKSDGTETPIMILFKHGIEEEKV' A
#
# COMPACT_ATOMS: atom_id res chain seq x y z
N MET A 1 -18.15 -5.85 -13.82
CA MET A 1 -19.18 -5.10 -13.06
C MET A 1 -18.47 -4.08 -12.21
N GLY A 2 -18.80 -2.79 -12.37
CA GLY A 2 -18.24 -1.74 -11.52
C GLY A 2 -18.74 -1.87 -10.09
N LYS A 3 -17.89 -1.54 -9.12
CA LYS A 3 -18.27 -1.52 -7.69
C LYS A 3 -19.38 -0.50 -7.47
N SER A 4 -20.24 -0.73 -6.48
CA SER A 4 -21.31 0.21 -6.17
C SER A 4 -20.75 1.55 -5.67
N ASP A 5 -21.51 2.64 -5.81
CA ASP A 5 -21.09 3.97 -5.37
C ASP A 5 -20.76 4.01 -3.86
N SER A 6 -21.51 3.22 -3.08
CA SER A 6 -21.26 3.05 -1.65
C SER A 6 -19.87 2.45 -1.40
N GLU A 7 -19.50 1.39 -2.12
CA GLU A 7 -18.18 0.75 -1.98
C GLU A 7 -17.05 1.69 -2.43
N ILE A 8 -17.25 2.44 -3.52
CA ILE A 8 -16.28 3.42 -4.00
C ILE A 8 -16.05 4.51 -2.95
N SER A 9 -17.11 5.02 -2.32
CA SER A 9 -17.03 6.01 -1.25
C SER A 9 -16.25 5.46 -0.04
N ASP A 10 -16.59 4.24 0.36
CA ASP A 10 -15.93 3.54 1.46
C ASP A 10 -14.42 3.36 1.21
N TYR A 11 -14.06 3.01 -0.01
CA TYR A 11 -12.67 2.81 -0.40
C TYR A 11 -11.89 4.11 -0.44
N LYS A 12 -12.47 5.19 -0.99
CA LYS A 12 -11.86 6.53 -0.97
C LYS A 12 -11.58 6.98 0.46
N SER A 13 -12.52 6.74 1.37
CA SER A 13 -12.38 7.06 2.80
C SER A 13 -11.25 6.26 3.44
N LYS A 14 -11.22 4.93 3.23
CA LYS A 14 -10.16 4.04 3.75
C LYS A 14 -8.79 4.37 3.18
N PHE A 15 -8.71 4.65 1.88
CA PHE A 15 -7.48 5.04 1.19
C PHE A 15 -6.93 6.36 1.75
N THR A 16 -7.77 7.39 1.87
CA THR A 16 -7.37 8.68 2.44
C THR A 16 -6.83 8.52 3.86
N LYS A 17 -7.47 7.70 4.69
CA LYS A 17 -7.00 7.38 6.04
C LYS A 17 -5.65 6.66 6.03
N ALA A 18 -5.46 5.71 5.12
CA ALA A 18 -4.21 4.97 4.99
C ALA A 18 -3.06 5.88 4.53
N VAL A 19 -3.27 6.71 3.49
CA VAL A 19 -2.28 7.67 2.99
C VAL A 19 -1.85 8.63 4.10
N LYS A 20 -2.79 9.19 4.87
CA LYS A 20 -2.49 10.07 6.01
C LYS A 20 -1.60 9.41 7.08
N LYS A 21 -1.68 8.09 7.26
CA LYS A 21 -0.80 7.35 8.20
C LYS A 21 0.60 7.11 7.66
N VAL A 22 0.73 7.08 6.34
CA VAL A 22 1.98 6.70 5.66
C VAL A 22 2.83 7.93 5.32
N LEU A 23 2.20 9.03 4.88
CA LEU A 23 2.88 10.30 4.59
C LEU A 23 3.87 10.82 5.66
N PRO A 24 3.60 10.74 6.97
CA PRO A 24 4.56 11.24 7.97
C PRO A 24 5.82 10.38 8.13
N LYS A 25 5.88 9.17 7.54
CA LYS A 25 7.04 8.29 7.67
C LYS A 25 8.16 8.78 6.74
N ARG A 26 9.35 9.02 7.29
CA ARG A 26 10.48 9.62 6.54
C ARG A 26 11.28 8.64 5.68
N ARG A 27 11.22 7.34 5.97
CA ARG A 27 11.99 6.29 5.29
C ARG A 27 11.07 5.29 4.59
N LEU A 28 10.39 5.76 3.55
CA LEU A 28 9.57 4.94 2.66
C LEU A 28 10.23 4.86 1.29
N SER A 29 10.49 3.64 0.83
CA SER A 29 10.86 3.41 -0.55
C SER A 29 9.60 3.11 -1.36
N ILE A 30 9.42 3.83 -2.46
CA ILE A 30 8.33 3.59 -3.42
C ILE A 30 8.84 2.57 -4.43
N LEU A 31 8.09 1.49 -4.61
CA LEU A 31 8.39 0.41 -5.54
C LEU A 31 7.27 0.30 -6.57
N TYR A 32 7.64 0.06 -7.82
CA TYR A 32 6.71 -0.27 -8.89
C TYR A 32 6.66 -1.78 -9.10
N GLY A 33 5.54 -2.28 -9.63
CA GLY A 33 5.46 -3.66 -10.10
C GLY A 33 6.35 -3.90 -11.33
N GLU A 34 6.40 -5.14 -11.81
CA GLU A 34 7.21 -5.53 -12.97
C GLU A 34 6.91 -4.71 -14.23
N SER A 35 5.65 -4.31 -14.41
CA SER A 35 5.23 -3.45 -15.52
C SER A 35 5.80 -2.03 -15.47
N THR A 36 6.34 -1.61 -14.32
CA THR A 36 6.88 -0.26 -14.08
C THR A 36 5.89 0.86 -14.46
N ASN A 37 4.59 0.57 -14.39
CA ASN A 37 3.54 1.51 -14.77
C ASN A 37 3.34 2.58 -13.68
N PRO A 38 3.57 3.88 -13.96
CA PRO A 38 3.40 4.95 -12.99
C PRO A 38 1.93 5.20 -12.61
N ASP A 39 0.98 4.80 -13.46
CA ASP A 39 -0.48 4.89 -13.19
C ASP A 39 -1.01 3.66 -12.45
N GLY A 40 -0.16 2.65 -12.24
CA GLY A 40 -0.50 1.42 -11.55
C GLY A 40 -0.43 1.52 -10.03
N LEU A 41 -0.60 0.37 -9.36
CA LEU A 41 -0.40 0.29 -7.92
C LEU A 41 1.10 0.40 -7.59
N ILE A 42 1.41 1.25 -6.62
CA ILE A 42 2.73 1.31 -5.99
C ILE A 42 2.76 0.45 -4.71
N ALA A 43 3.90 -0.19 -4.45
CA ALA A 43 4.20 -0.81 -3.17
C ALA A 43 5.09 0.13 -2.34
N LEU A 44 4.87 0.13 -1.03
CA LEU A 44 5.61 0.97 -0.10
C LEU A 44 6.42 0.09 0.84
N LEU A 45 7.74 0.31 0.88
CA LEU A 45 8.65 -0.46 1.73
C LEU A 45 9.16 0.40 2.88
N GLU A 46 8.98 -0.12 4.09
CA GLU A 46 9.46 0.48 5.34
C GLU A 46 10.36 -0.54 6.06
N TYR A 47 11.54 -0.13 6.48
CA TYR A 47 12.39 -0.92 7.37
C TYR A 47 12.09 -0.52 8.81
N ARG A 48 11.60 -1.48 9.61
CA ARG A 48 11.35 -1.28 11.04
C ARG A 48 12.44 -1.91 11.86
N GLU A 49 13.03 -1.10 12.73
CA GLU A 49 14.04 -1.55 13.69
C GLU A 49 13.39 -2.35 14.82
N LYS A 50 13.97 -3.50 15.15
CA LYS A 50 13.62 -4.34 16.28
C LYS A 50 14.49 -3.97 17.50
N SER A 51 14.09 -4.45 18.68
CA SER A 51 14.81 -4.20 19.93
C SER A 51 16.26 -4.71 19.95
N ASP A 52 16.61 -5.63 19.05
CA ASP A 52 17.95 -6.20 18.87
C ASP A 52 18.80 -5.45 17.84
N GLY A 53 18.31 -4.31 17.32
CA GLY A 53 18.98 -3.51 16.28
C GLY A 53 18.87 -4.08 14.86
N THR A 54 18.15 -5.20 14.67
CA THR A 54 17.90 -5.74 13.32
C THR A 54 16.74 -5.01 12.65
N GLU A 55 16.83 -4.82 11.33
CA GLU A 55 15.76 -4.21 10.54
C GLU A 55 14.90 -5.28 9.85
N THR A 56 13.59 -5.14 9.94
CA THR A 56 12.64 -5.99 9.21
C THR A 56 11.95 -5.19 8.11
N PRO A 57 12.05 -5.63 6.84
CA PRO A 57 11.33 -5.00 5.75
C PRO A 57 9.83 -5.29 5.86
N ILE A 58 9.02 -4.25 5.88
CA ILE A 58 7.56 -4.31 5.86
C ILE A 58 7.08 -3.69 4.55
N MET A 59 6.51 -4.54 3.70
CA MET A 59 5.86 -4.10 2.47
C MET A 59 4.39 -3.79 2.74
N ILE A 60 3.96 -2.60 2.33
CA ILE A 60 2.61 -2.07 2.50
C ILE A 60 1.98 -1.97 1.11
N LEU A 61 0.87 -2.67 0.94
CA LEU A 61 0.05 -2.70 -0.27
C LEU A 61 -1.37 -2.25 0.05
N PHE A 62 -2.01 -1.53 -0.88
CA PHE A 62 -3.42 -1.17 -0.72
C PHE A 62 -4.31 -2.34 -1.13
N LYS A 63 -4.96 -2.98 -0.14
CA LYS A 63 -5.82 -4.17 -0.35
C LYS A 63 -6.85 -4.01 -1.47
N HIS A 64 -7.44 -2.83 -1.64
CA HIS A 64 -8.46 -2.60 -2.66
C HIS A 64 -7.92 -2.49 -4.09
N GLY A 65 -6.59 -2.41 -4.27
CA GLY A 65 -5.90 -2.37 -5.55
C GLY A 65 -5.19 -3.68 -5.92
N ILE A 66 -5.39 -4.75 -5.13
CA ILE A 66 -4.86 -6.09 -5.41
C ILE A 66 -6.00 -7.09 -5.45
N GLU A 67 -5.84 -8.13 -6.27
CA GLU A 67 -6.76 -9.27 -6.35
C GLU A 67 -6.03 -10.51 -5.79
N GLU A 68 -6.77 -11.36 -5.09
CA GLU A 68 -6.23 -12.60 -4.54
C GLU A 68 -6.48 -13.72 -5.54
N GLU A 69 -5.40 -14.38 -5.97
CA GLU A 69 -5.46 -15.54 -6.85
C GLU A 69 -4.95 -16.76 -6.08
N LYS A 70 -5.76 -17.82 -6.04
CA LYS A 70 -5.35 -19.10 -5.49
C LYS A 70 -4.87 -20.00 -6.63
N VAL A 71 -3.59 -20.33 -6.57
CA VAL A 71 -2.92 -21.31 -7.43
C VAL A 71 -3.09 -22.73 -6.91
#